data_AF-A0A4Q2ZAE3-F1
#
_entry.id   AF-A0A4Q2ZAE3-F1
#
_cell.length_a   1.000
_cell.length_b   1.000
_cell.length_c   1.000
_cell.angle_alpha   90.00
_cell.angle_beta   90.00
_cell.angle_gamma   90.00
#
_symmetry.space_group_name_H-M   'P 1'
#
loop_
_entity.id
_entity.type
_entity.pdbx_description
1 polymer ?
#
loop_
_entity_poly.entity_id
_entity_poly.type
_entity_poly.pdbx_seq_one_letter_code
_entity_poly.pdbx_strand_id
1 'polypeptide(L)'
;MVKLWLFDIDGTLVDTGGAGMRALQQAAEECFGGSGPELDLAGSTDLGVLAGILAHFDRAHGPEEEAAFFACYLRHLERNLAGGGYSGRVLPGAAE
;
A
#
# COMPACT_ATOMS: atom_id res chain seq x y z
N MET A 1 -2.16 -36.51 9.44
CA MET A 1 -1.12 -35.47 9.38
C MET A 1 -1.74 -34.27 8.67
N VAL A 2 -1.81 -33.10 9.30
CA VAL A 2 -2.41 -31.90 8.69
C VAL A 2 -1.29 -31.12 7.99
N LYS A 3 -1.55 -30.62 6.79
CA LYS A 3 -0.66 -29.70 6.06
C LYS A 3 -1.28 -28.30 6.09
N LEU A 4 -0.43 -27.29 6.29
CA LEU A 4 -0.79 -25.87 6.28
C LEU A 4 -0.09 -25.20 5.11
N TRP A 5 -0.83 -24.37 4.39
CA TRP A 5 -0.30 -23.50 3.33
C TRP A 5 -0.61 -22.06 3.73
N LEU A 6 0.39 -21.19 3.61
CA LEU A 6 0.28 -19.76 3.85
C LEU A 6 0.60 -19.06 2.55
N PHE A 7 -0.30 -18.20 2.09
CA PHE A 7 -0.14 -17.44 0.87
C PHE A 7 0.04 -15.97 1.23
N ASP A 8 1.02 -15.36 0.59
CA ASP A 8 1.05 -13.92 0.42
C ASP A 8 -0.07 -13.48 -0.55
N ILE A 9 -0.39 -12.19 -0.59
CA ILE A 9 -1.49 -11.65 -1.42
C ILE A 9 -0.95 -11.06 -2.71
N ASP A 10 -0.19 -9.97 -2.61
CA ASP A 10 0.25 -9.18 -3.76
C ASP A 10 1.34 -9.91 -4.54
N GLY A 11 1.16 -10.07 -5.84
CA GLY A 11 2.11 -10.83 -6.67
C GLY A 11 2.06 -12.35 -6.45
N THR A 12 1.21 -12.83 -5.54
CA THR A 12 0.99 -14.26 -5.26
C THR A 12 -0.42 -14.71 -5.64
N LEU A 13 -1.45 -14.09 -5.06
CA LEU A 13 -2.87 -14.38 -5.38
C LEU A 13 -3.44 -13.37 -6.37
N VAL A 14 -3.07 -12.10 -6.22
CA VAL A 14 -3.62 -11.00 -7.03
C VAL A 14 -2.51 -10.02 -7.43
N ASP A 15 -2.71 -9.36 -8.56
CA ASP A 15 -1.99 -8.16 -8.95
C ASP A 15 -3.01 -7.02 -9.01
N THR A 16 -2.85 -6.00 -8.16
CA THR A 16 -3.78 -4.86 -8.08
C THR A 16 -3.54 -3.80 -9.17
N GLY A 17 -2.63 -4.05 -10.12
CA GLY A 17 -2.34 -3.15 -11.24
C GLY A 17 -1.71 -1.84 -10.82
N GLY A 18 -1.09 -1.78 -9.64
CA GLY A 18 -0.47 -0.57 -9.07
C GLY A 18 -1.41 0.31 -8.22
N ALA A 19 -2.65 -0.11 -7.99
CA ALA A 19 -3.63 0.65 -7.20
C ALA A 19 -3.13 1.01 -5.79
N GLY A 20 -2.49 0.06 -5.10
CA GLY A 20 -1.92 0.25 -3.76
C GLY A 20 -0.74 1.21 -3.74
N MET A 21 0.23 0.99 -4.64
CA MET A 21 1.38 1.89 -4.80
C MET A 21 0.92 3.33 -5.07
N ARG A 22 -0.06 3.52 -5.96
CA ARG A 22 -0.53 4.87 -6.27
C ARG A 22 -1.31 5.49 -5.11
N ALA A 23 -2.04 4.70 -4.31
CA ALA A 23 -2.70 5.19 -3.11
C ALA A 23 -1.71 5.70 -2.06
N LEU A 24 -0.56 5.03 -1.87
CA LEU A 24 0.52 5.51 -0.99
C LEU A 24 1.08 6.84 -1.47
N GLN A 25 1.33 6.97 -2.77
CA GLN A 25 1.83 8.22 -3.37
C GLN A 25 0.82 9.36 -3.21
N GLN A 26 -0.48 9.10 -3.45
CA GLN A 26 -1.56 10.08 -3.27
C GLN A 26 -1.69 10.51 -1.81
N ALA A 27 -1.53 9.59 -0.86
CA ALA A 27 -1.53 9.92 0.56
C ALA A 27 -0.33 10.80 0.93
N ALA A 28 0.86 10.50 0.42
CA ALA A 28 2.04 11.34 0.63
C ALA A 28 1.85 12.75 0.03
N GLU A 29 1.34 12.84 -1.18
CA GLU A 29 1.00 14.11 -1.85
C GLU A 29 0.01 14.94 -1.02
N GLU A 30 -1.04 14.30 -0.47
CA GLU A 30 -2.08 14.99 0.31
C GLU A 30 -1.66 15.36 1.73
N CYS A 31 -0.96 14.46 2.44
CA CYS A 31 -0.54 14.68 3.83
C CYS A 31 0.68 15.61 3.93
N PHE A 32 1.60 15.54 2.97
CA PHE A 32 2.91 16.21 3.07
C PHE A 32 3.17 17.23 1.95
N GLY A 33 2.28 17.34 0.97
CA GLY A 33 2.35 18.36 -0.08
C GLY A 33 3.40 18.07 -1.16
N GLY A 34 3.87 16.83 -1.28
CA GLY A 34 4.88 16.45 -2.27
C GLY A 34 4.87 14.96 -2.60
N SER A 35 5.55 14.60 -3.70
CA SER A 35 5.80 13.20 -4.01
C SER A 35 6.67 12.57 -2.92
N GLY A 36 6.25 11.42 -2.39
CA GLY A 36 7.07 10.64 -1.46
C GLY A 36 8.32 10.04 -2.14
N PRO A 37 9.17 9.33 -1.36
CA PRO A 37 10.35 8.65 -1.89
C PRO A 37 9.94 7.48 -2.81
N GLU A 38 10.91 6.92 -3.52
CA GLU A 38 10.71 5.59 -4.11
C GLU A 38 10.43 4.57 -3.01
N LEU A 39 9.37 3.79 -3.19
CA LEU A 39 8.91 2.82 -2.20
C LEU A 39 9.26 1.40 -2.65
N ASP A 40 10.04 0.70 -1.83
CA ASP A 40 10.19 -0.75 -1.93
C ASP A 40 9.20 -1.42 -0.98
N LEU A 41 8.11 -1.95 -1.55
CA LEU A 41 7.07 -2.63 -0.78
C LEU A 41 7.40 -4.10 -0.53
N ALA A 42 8.38 -4.68 -1.22
CA ALA A 42 8.65 -6.11 -1.14
C ALA A 42 9.15 -6.50 0.26
N GLY A 43 8.32 -7.22 1.01
CA GLY A 43 8.64 -7.63 2.38
C GLY A 43 8.58 -6.49 3.41
N SER A 44 8.10 -5.31 3.02
CA SER A 44 7.91 -4.17 3.92
C SER A 44 6.57 -4.25 4.64
N THR A 45 6.55 -3.80 5.91
CA THR A 45 5.29 -3.60 6.65
C THR A 45 4.76 -2.19 6.39
N ASP A 46 3.45 -1.99 6.56
CA ASP A 46 2.83 -0.66 6.41
C ASP A 46 3.51 0.42 7.26
N LEU A 47 3.88 0.08 8.51
CA LEU A 47 4.62 0.98 9.40
C LEU A 47 6.06 1.23 8.90
N GLY A 48 6.71 0.23 8.32
CA GLY A 48 8.02 0.39 7.71
C GLY A 48 7.98 1.34 6.50
N VAL A 49 6.96 1.19 5.65
CA VAL A 49 6.70 2.09 4.51
C VAL A 49 6.44 3.50 5.00
N LEU A 50 5.54 3.68 5.98
CA LEU A 50 5.25 4.98 6.57
C LEU A 50 6.51 5.62 7.17
N ALA A 51 7.32 4.88 7.91
CA ALA A 51 8.56 5.40 8.48
C ALA A 51 9.52 5.93 7.40
N GLY A 52 9.63 5.24 6.26
CA GLY A 52 10.41 5.71 5.11
C GLY A 52 9.84 6.99 4.50
N ILE A 53 8.52 7.09 4.37
CA ILE A 53 7.84 8.29 3.86
C ILE A 53 8.05 9.48 4.81
N LEU A 54 7.86 9.29 6.13
CA LEU A 54 8.04 10.36 7.11
C LEU A 54 9.48 10.84 7.16
N ALA A 55 10.46 9.93 7.07
CA ALA A 55 11.87 10.28 7.00
C ALA A 55 12.19 11.14 5.77
N HIS A 56 11.56 10.88 4.61
CA HIS A 56 11.73 11.69 3.41
C HIS A 56 11.26 13.14 3.59
N PHE A 57 10.22 13.37 4.40
CA PHE A 57 9.66 14.70 4.67
C PHE A 57 10.17 15.34 5.97
N ASP A 58 11.22 14.80 6.58
CA ASP A 58 11.76 15.23 7.88
C ASP A 58 10.68 15.31 8.99
N ARG A 59 9.74 14.35 8.98
CA ARG A 59 8.64 14.24 9.96
C ARG A 59 8.94 13.18 11.02
N ALA A 60 8.56 13.48 12.25
CA ALA A 60 8.64 12.51 13.34
C ALA A 60 7.51 11.48 13.23
N HIS A 61 7.83 10.21 13.45
CA HIS A 61 6.81 9.16 13.56
C HIS A 61 6.05 9.31 14.88
N GLY A 62 4.72 9.39 14.79
CA GLY A 62 3.85 9.52 15.95
C GLY A 62 2.46 8.94 15.64
N PRO A 63 1.71 8.54 16.69
CA PRO A 63 0.41 7.88 16.51
C PRO A 63 -0.64 8.74 15.79
N GLU A 64 -0.58 10.07 15.96
CA GLU A 64 -1.47 10.99 15.27
C GLU A 64 -1.16 11.06 13.76
N GLU A 65 0.13 11.12 13.41
CA GLU A 65 0.60 11.14 12.02
C GLU A 65 0.29 9.81 11.32
N GLU A 66 0.50 8.69 12.02
CA GLU A 66 0.15 7.35 11.57
C GLU A 66 -1.34 7.22 11.26
N ALA A 67 -2.20 7.62 12.20
CA ALA A 67 -3.65 7.56 12.01
C ALA A 67 -4.12 8.45 10.86
N ALA A 68 -3.57 9.67 10.75
CA ALA A 68 -3.91 10.60 9.68
C ALA A 68 -3.47 10.06 8.31
N PHE A 69 -2.24 9.56 8.20
CA PHE A 69 -1.72 9.01 6.96
C PHE A 69 -2.50 7.76 6.52
N PHE A 70 -2.73 6.80 7.42
CA PHE A 70 -3.46 5.58 7.04
C PHE A 70 -4.92 5.84 6.70
N ALA A 71 -5.59 6.78 7.38
CA ALA A 71 -6.94 7.18 6.99
C ALA A 71 -6.97 7.77 5.56
N CYS A 72 -5.97 8.58 5.20
CA CYS A 72 -5.83 9.13 3.86
C CYS A 72 -5.51 8.05 2.82
N TYR A 73 -4.52 7.20 3.10
CA TYR A 73 -4.10 6.07 2.27
C TYR A 73 -5.26 5.12 1.98
N LEU A 74 -5.97 4.65 3.01
CA LEU A 74 -7.07 3.68 2.85
C LEU A 74 -8.21 4.24 2.01
N ARG A 75 -8.52 5.54 2.16
CA ARG A 75 -9.53 6.22 1.34
C ARG A 75 -9.11 6.30 -0.13
N HIS A 76 -7.83 6.54 -0.43
CA HIS A 76 -7.31 6.50 -1.81
C HIS A 76 -7.27 5.07 -2.35
N LEU A 77 -6.88 4.10 -1.54
CA LEU A 77 -6.84 2.68 -1.90
C LEU A 77 -8.23 2.18 -2.28
N GLU A 78 -9.25 2.44 -1.46
CA GLU A 78 -10.64 2.05 -1.74
C GLU A 78 -11.12 2.63 -3.07
N ARG A 79 -10.87 3.93 -3.31
CA ARG A 79 -11.22 4.59 -4.57
C ARG A 79 -10.49 3.99 -5.76
N ASN A 80 -9.20 3.70 -5.62
CA ASN A 80 -8.38 3.15 -6.70
C ASN A 80 -8.85 1.74 -7.07
N LEU A 81 -9.16 0.91 -6.08
CA LEU A 81 -9.66 -0.46 -6.30
C LEU A 81 -11.08 -0.46 -6.88
N ALA A 82 -11.97 0.42 -6.43
CA ALA A 82 -13.35 0.47 -6.89
C ALA A 82 -13.54 1.19 -8.24
N GLY A 83 -12.67 2.16 -8.55
CA GLY A 83 -12.84 3.08 -9.68
C GLY A 83 -12.54 2.51 -11.06
N GLY A 84 -12.04 1.27 -11.16
CA GLY A 84 -11.70 0.62 -12.44
C GLY A 84 -10.51 1.25 -13.20
N GLY A 85 -9.82 2.23 -12.59
CA GLY A 85 -8.65 2.89 -13.17
C GLY A 85 -7.38 2.04 -13.16
N TYR A 86 -7.39 0.92 -12.43
CA TYR A 86 -6.30 -0.03 -12.36
C TYR A 86 -6.81 -1.41 -12.79
N SER A 87 -6.09 -2.04 -13.72
CA SER A 87 -6.45 -3.36 -14.24
C SER A 87 -5.98 -4.47 -13.31
N GLY A 88 -6.61 -4.55 -12.14
CA GLY A 88 -6.36 -5.63 -11.19
C GLY A 88 -6.80 -6.99 -11.74
N ARG A 89 -6.06 -8.05 -11.40
CA ARG A 89 -6.38 -9.42 -11.80
C ARG A 89 -6.04 -10.44 -10.72
N VAL A 90 -6.78 -11.54 -10.70
CA VAL A 90 -6.39 -12.77 -10.01
C VAL A 90 -5.29 -13.44 -10.83
N LEU A 91 -4.23 -13.91 -10.17
CA LEU A 91 -3.12 -14.58 -10.86
C LEU A 91 -3.50 -16.03 -11.23
N PRO A 92 -2.95 -16.57 -12.34
CA PRO A 92 -3.26 -17.95 -12.75
C PRO A 92 -2.93 -18.95 -11.64
N GLY A 93 -3.85 -19.88 -11.33
CA GLY A 93 -3.66 -20.85 -10.26
C GLY A 93 -4.18 -20.41 -8.88
N ALA A 94 -4.54 -19.14 -8.69
CA ALA A 94 -4.98 -18.63 -7.38
C ALA A 94 -6.46 -18.88 -7.07
N ALA A 95 -7.29 -19.22 -8.07
CA ALA A 95 -8.73 -19.46 -7.90
C ALA A 95 -9.10 -20.96 -7.89
N GLU A 96 -8.12 -21.83 -8.12
CA GLU A 96 -8.22 -23.29 -8.19
C GLU A 96 -8.04 -23.97 -6.82
#